data_AF-A0AAW9S0T0-F1
#
_entry.id   AF-A0AAW9S0T0-F1
#
_cell.length_a   1.000
_cell.length_b   1.000
_cell.length_c   1.000
_cell.angle_alpha   90.00
_cell.angle_beta   90.00
_cell.angle_gamma   90.00
#
_symmetry.space_group_name_H-M   'P 1'
#
loop_
_entity.id
_entity.type
_entity.pdbx_description
1 polymer ?
#
loop_
_entity_poly.entity_id
_entity_poly.type
_entity_poly.pdbx_seq_one_letter_code
_entity_poly.pdbx_strand_id
1 'polypeptide(L)'
;MNFVGNGFPMTSKGMEIVCEMLNIGEPEIWAVLTVETRGFGYLVDRRPQILFERHIFSKRTGHIYDAKHSDISGQPGGYKGGRAEYDRLEKAMELDEEEALKSASWGLPQVMGFNHRVVNKETVQEMVAGMVESEDLQLEALGNFIMGNPKCRIGIQRRDWGTFAACYNGPNFRRNDYDNRLAAAYEKNRRILPDIGLRRAQVALKYLGFNPGAIDGLRGRMTRGAMADFQAKKELAPTGELDEETETILLKNAFAA
;
A
#
# COMPACT_ATOMS: atom_id res chain seq x y z
N MET A 1 14.33 -7.61 11.83
CA MET A 1 14.24 -6.62 10.74
C MET A 1 13.68 -5.29 11.27
N ASN A 2 14.12 -4.12 10.79
CA ASN A 2 13.47 -2.83 11.12
C ASN A 2 12.44 -2.50 10.03
N PHE A 3 11.17 -2.27 10.42
CA PHE A 3 10.09 -1.97 9.50
C PHE A 3 9.79 -0.47 9.36
N VAL A 4 10.46 0.37 10.14
CA VAL A 4 10.26 1.82 10.11
C VAL A 4 11.24 2.42 9.10
N GLY A 5 10.68 2.98 8.03
CA GLY A 5 11.41 3.77 7.04
C GLY A 5 10.98 5.24 7.07
N ASN A 6 11.38 5.98 6.03
CA ASN A 6 10.94 7.38 5.87
C ASN A 6 9.46 7.48 5.44
N GLY A 7 8.87 6.41 4.91
CA GLY A 7 7.50 6.40 4.43
C GLY A 7 7.32 7.23 3.15
N PHE A 8 8.29 7.18 2.24
CA PHE A 8 8.28 7.99 1.02
C PHE A 8 7.05 7.67 0.15
N PRO A 9 6.19 8.66 -0.15
CA PRO A 9 4.99 8.45 -0.95
C PRO A 9 5.31 8.29 -2.44
N MET A 10 4.39 7.67 -3.18
CA MET A 10 4.56 7.41 -4.61
C MET A 10 4.79 8.71 -5.38
N THR A 11 5.56 8.64 -6.45
CA THR A 11 5.83 9.74 -7.37
C THR A 11 5.11 9.52 -8.69
N SER A 12 4.94 10.59 -9.48
CA SER A 12 4.44 10.47 -10.86
C SER A 12 5.35 9.56 -11.69
N LYS A 13 6.67 9.58 -11.41
CA LYS A 13 7.61 8.72 -12.12
C LYS A 13 7.42 7.24 -11.78
N GLY A 14 7.21 6.90 -10.52
CA GLY A 14 6.88 5.53 -10.11
C GLY A 14 5.58 5.04 -10.75
N MET A 15 4.56 5.91 -10.81
CA MET A 15 3.30 5.62 -11.49
C MET A 15 3.47 5.40 -13.01
N GLU A 16 4.23 6.25 -13.69
CA GLU A 16 4.54 6.10 -15.11
C GLU A 16 5.22 4.75 -15.39
N ILE A 17 6.24 4.39 -14.61
CA ILE A 17 7.00 3.14 -14.79
C ILE A 17 6.07 1.92 -14.71
N VAL A 18 5.17 1.86 -13.71
CA VAL A 18 4.27 0.71 -13.58
C VAL A 18 3.20 0.69 -14.69
N CYS A 19 2.73 1.85 -15.14
CA CYS A 19 1.80 1.95 -16.27
C CYS A 19 2.45 1.47 -17.58
N GLU A 20 3.68 1.89 -17.84
CA GLU A 20 4.49 1.45 -19.00
C GLU A 20 4.76 -0.05 -18.95
N MET A 21 5.18 -0.58 -17.79
CA MET A 21 5.43 -2.00 -17.58
C MET A 21 4.22 -2.87 -17.93
N LEU A 22 3.02 -2.40 -17.57
CA LEU A 22 1.77 -3.14 -17.75
C LEU A 22 1.02 -2.79 -19.04
N ASN A 23 1.44 -1.77 -19.77
CA ASN A 23 0.76 -1.21 -20.93
C ASN A 23 -0.72 -0.86 -20.63
N ILE A 24 -0.94 -0.10 -19.55
CA ILE A 24 -2.25 0.39 -19.07
C ILE A 24 -2.14 1.86 -18.64
N GLY A 25 -3.25 2.49 -18.27
CA GLY A 25 -3.27 3.85 -17.71
C GLY A 25 -3.30 3.87 -16.18
N GLU A 26 -3.12 5.08 -15.63
CA GLU A 26 -3.23 5.32 -14.19
C GLU A 26 -4.58 4.90 -13.57
N PRO A 27 -5.75 5.07 -14.21
CA PRO A 27 -7.02 4.71 -13.60
C PRO A 27 -7.11 3.24 -13.18
N GLU A 28 -6.52 2.33 -13.97
CA GLU A 28 -6.43 0.91 -13.65
C GLU A 28 -5.58 0.67 -12.39
N ILE A 29 -4.42 1.32 -12.26
CA ILE A 29 -3.57 1.21 -11.07
C ILE A 29 -4.29 1.78 -9.85
N TRP A 30 -4.84 2.99 -9.97
CA TRP A 30 -5.59 3.63 -8.89
C TRP A 30 -6.80 2.82 -8.44
N ALA A 31 -7.45 2.07 -9.33
CA ALA A 31 -8.55 1.18 -8.96
C ALA A 31 -8.07 0.11 -7.96
N VAL A 32 -6.92 -0.52 -8.23
CA VAL A 32 -6.30 -1.50 -7.32
C VAL A 32 -5.96 -0.83 -5.99
N LEU A 33 -5.17 0.25 -6.02
CA LEU A 33 -4.71 0.93 -4.80
C LEU A 33 -5.87 1.43 -3.91
N THR A 34 -6.94 1.92 -4.53
CA THR A 34 -8.15 2.37 -3.82
C THR A 34 -8.83 1.22 -3.09
N VAL A 35 -8.93 0.06 -3.72
CA VAL A 35 -9.62 -1.11 -3.16
C VAL A 35 -8.81 -1.76 -2.05
N GLU A 36 -7.47 -1.82 -2.20
CA GLU A 36 -6.60 -2.49 -1.23
C GLU A 36 -6.35 -1.65 0.03
N THR A 37 -5.88 -0.41 -0.12
CA THR A 37 -5.40 0.41 1.01
C THR A 37 -6.03 1.80 1.07
N ARG A 38 -7.06 2.06 0.27
CA ARG A 38 -7.61 3.41 0.05
C ARG A 38 -6.53 4.39 -0.41
N GLY A 39 -5.52 3.88 -1.11
CA GLY A 39 -4.46 4.66 -1.70
C GLY A 39 -3.43 5.21 -0.71
N PHE A 40 -3.19 4.59 0.46
CA PHE A 40 -2.06 4.96 1.34
C PHE A 40 -1.38 3.74 1.93
N GLY A 41 -0.11 3.51 1.58
CA GLY A 41 0.59 2.25 1.88
C GLY A 41 1.29 2.19 3.23
N TYR A 42 1.27 3.27 4.00
CA TYR A 42 1.93 3.34 5.30
C TYR A 42 0.95 3.60 6.44
N LEU A 43 1.37 3.23 7.64
CA LEU A 43 0.79 3.64 8.90
C LEU A 43 1.35 5.01 9.32
N VAL A 44 0.73 5.62 10.32
CA VAL A 44 1.19 6.93 10.85
C VAL A 44 2.59 6.88 11.46
N ASP A 45 3.04 5.70 11.88
CA ASP A 45 4.39 5.47 12.38
C ASP A 45 5.38 5.04 11.26
N ARG A 46 5.00 5.28 9.99
CA ARG A 46 5.80 5.08 8.78
C ARG A 46 6.17 3.61 8.47
N ARG A 47 5.61 2.66 9.20
CA ARG A 47 5.66 1.25 8.82
C ARG A 47 4.70 0.98 7.67
N PRO A 48 5.02 0.10 6.70
CA PRO A 48 4.06 -0.33 5.69
C PRO A 48 2.76 -0.83 6.31
N GLN A 49 1.63 -0.62 5.64
CA GLN A 49 0.40 -1.32 6.03
C GLN A 49 0.58 -2.80 5.77
N ILE A 50 0.23 -3.62 6.76
CA ILE A 50 0.28 -5.08 6.64
C ILE A 50 -1.03 -5.70 7.10
N LEU A 51 -1.28 -6.90 6.61
CA LEU A 51 -2.22 -7.85 7.21
C LEU A 51 -1.47 -9.17 7.41
N PHE A 52 -1.43 -9.66 8.65
CA PHE A 52 -0.77 -10.93 8.96
C PHE A 52 -1.78 -12.08 8.93
N GLU A 53 -1.50 -13.06 8.07
CA GLU A 53 -2.36 -14.20 7.81
C GLU A 53 -1.91 -15.43 8.61
N ARG A 54 -2.40 -15.57 9.85
CA ARG A 54 -2.05 -16.70 10.74
C ARG A 54 -2.29 -18.09 10.14
N HIS A 55 -3.21 -18.20 9.21
CA HIS A 55 -3.52 -19.46 8.52
C HIS A 55 -2.50 -19.80 7.43
N ILE A 56 -1.90 -18.77 6.82
CA ILE A 56 -0.77 -18.93 5.92
C ILE A 56 0.46 -19.32 6.74
N PHE A 57 0.72 -18.64 7.87
CA PHE A 57 1.84 -18.99 8.75
C PHE A 57 1.74 -20.43 9.27
N SER A 58 0.56 -20.83 9.73
CA SER A 58 0.25 -22.21 10.13
C SER A 58 0.55 -23.22 9.03
N LYS A 59 0.01 -23.02 7.82
CA LYS A 59 0.28 -23.90 6.68
C LYS A 59 1.76 -23.97 6.33
N ARG A 60 2.45 -22.83 6.35
CA ARG A 60 3.84 -22.70 5.92
C ARG A 60 4.85 -23.29 6.90
N THR A 61 4.51 -23.26 8.19
CA THR A 61 5.29 -23.91 9.26
C THR A 61 4.88 -25.37 9.48
N GLY A 62 4.01 -25.93 8.62
CA GLY A 62 3.55 -27.32 8.75
C GLY A 62 2.73 -27.56 10.02
N HIS A 63 2.00 -26.56 10.48
CA HIS A 63 1.10 -26.58 11.64
C HIS A 63 1.79 -26.79 13.00
N ILE A 64 3.14 -26.70 13.08
CA ILE A 64 3.89 -26.99 14.31
C ILE A 64 3.60 -26.03 15.47
N TYR A 65 3.11 -24.82 15.17
CA TYR A 65 2.82 -23.78 16.17
C TYR A 65 1.34 -23.66 16.56
N ASP A 66 0.43 -24.37 15.88
CA ASP A 66 -1.02 -24.20 16.04
C ASP A 66 -1.50 -24.43 17.48
N ALA A 67 -0.92 -25.41 18.17
CA ALA A 67 -1.35 -25.79 19.52
C ALA A 67 -0.94 -24.77 20.60
N LYS A 68 0.19 -24.08 20.42
CA LYS A 68 0.77 -23.19 21.44
C LYS A 68 0.62 -21.70 21.11
N HIS A 69 0.42 -21.36 19.83
CA HIS A 69 0.43 -19.99 19.33
C HIS A 69 -0.80 -19.69 18.46
N SER A 70 -2.00 -20.06 18.94
CA SER A 70 -3.25 -19.98 18.15
C SER A 70 -3.67 -18.56 17.71
N ASP A 71 -3.08 -17.53 18.31
CA ASP A 71 -3.25 -16.12 17.92
C ASP A 71 -2.49 -15.76 16.62
N ILE A 72 -1.40 -16.47 16.34
CA ILE A 72 -0.52 -16.25 15.17
C ILE A 72 -0.37 -17.47 14.26
N SER A 73 -0.88 -18.63 14.64
CA SER A 73 -0.89 -19.87 13.84
C SER A 73 -2.22 -20.60 14.02
N GLY A 74 -3.04 -20.73 12.98
CA GLY A 74 -4.27 -21.52 13.03
C GLY A 74 -5.29 -21.16 11.95
N GLN A 75 -6.59 -21.29 12.24
CA GLN A 75 -7.65 -20.98 11.27
C GLN A 75 -7.62 -19.50 10.82
N PRO A 76 -8.17 -19.13 9.64
CA PRO A 76 -8.21 -17.73 9.20
C PRO A 76 -8.80 -16.75 10.22
N GLY A 77 -8.46 -15.46 10.12
CA GLY A 77 -8.95 -14.42 11.03
C GLY A 77 -7.96 -14.02 12.13
N GLY A 78 -8.50 -13.46 13.23
CA GLY A 78 -7.69 -12.92 14.32
C GLY A 78 -7.09 -11.55 14.05
N TYR A 79 -7.52 -10.89 12.97
CA TYR A 79 -7.04 -9.57 12.55
C TYR A 79 -7.33 -8.52 13.63
N LYS A 80 -6.31 -7.72 13.90
CA LYS A 80 -6.34 -6.54 14.78
C LYS A 80 -6.37 -5.26 13.95
N GLY A 81 -5.69 -5.28 12.81
CA GLY A 81 -5.57 -4.13 11.90
C GLY A 81 -4.60 -3.06 12.40
N GLY A 82 -4.10 -2.25 11.45
CA GLY A 82 -3.20 -1.15 11.75
C GLY A 82 -1.90 -1.60 12.44
N ARG A 83 -1.46 -0.83 13.43
CA ARG A 83 -0.19 -1.07 14.14
C ARG A 83 -0.12 -2.43 14.86
N ALA A 84 -1.27 -2.95 15.31
CA ALA A 84 -1.35 -4.19 16.07
C ALA A 84 -1.15 -5.45 15.22
N GLU A 85 -1.15 -5.34 13.88
CA GLU A 85 -0.72 -6.46 13.02
C GLU A 85 0.79 -6.72 13.14
N TYR A 86 1.59 -5.69 13.43
CA TYR A 86 3.02 -5.88 13.66
C TYR A 86 3.31 -6.66 14.93
N ASP A 87 2.55 -6.47 16.01
CA ASP A 87 2.72 -7.27 17.23
C ASP A 87 2.53 -8.77 16.94
N ARG A 88 1.59 -9.11 16.04
CA ARG A 88 1.36 -10.49 15.58
C ARG A 88 2.50 -10.99 14.70
N LEU A 89 2.94 -10.17 13.75
CA LEU A 89 4.03 -10.51 12.85
C LEU A 89 5.34 -10.73 13.62
N GLU A 90 5.70 -9.81 14.52
CA GLU A 90 6.93 -9.88 15.32
C GLU A 90 6.95 -11.13 16.20
N LYS A 91 5.81 -11.46 16.84
CA LYS A 91 5.67 -12.72 17.60
C LYS A 91 5.84 -13.97 16.71
N ALA A 92 5.37 -13.93 15.46
CA ALA A 92 5.58 -15.03 14.53
C ALA A 92 7.05 -15.11 14.06
N MET A 93 7.71 -13.97 13.89
CA MET A 93 9.12 -13.92 13.51
C MET A 93 10.06 -14.48 14.59
N GLU A 94 9.68 -14.39 15.87
CA GLU A 94 10.40 -15.06 16.96
C GLU A 94 10.42 -16.60 16.81
N LEU A 95 9.42 -17.16 16.11
CA LEU A 95 9.30 -18.60 15.87
C LEU A 95 9.91 -19.02 14.54
N ASP A 96 9.64 -18.26 13.48
CA ASP A 96 10.18 -18.47 12.14
C ASP A 96 10.08 -17.15 11.35
N GLU A 97 11.19 -16.40 11.26
CA GLU A 97 11.21 -15.10 10.60
C GLU A 97 10.78 -15.16 9.13
N GLU A 98 11.36 -16.09 8.37
CA GLU A 98 11.14 -16.17 6.93
C GLU A 98 9.68 -16.53 6.63
N GLU A 99 9.13 -17.52 7.32
CA GLU A 99 7.75 -17.95 7.10
C GLU A 99 6.74 -16.93 7.65
N ALA A 100 7.08 -16.17 8.70
CA ALA A 100 6.27 -15.07 9.19
C ALA A 100 6.16 -13.93 8.15
N LEU A 101 7.30 -13.47 7.62
CA LEU A 101 7.33 -12.42 6.59
C LEU A 101 6.59 -12.85 5.31
N LYS A 102 6.71 -14.12 4.92
CA LYS A 102 5.97 -14.70 3.78
C LYS A 102 4.46 -14.75 4.01
N SER A 103 4.02 -14.72 5.27
CA SER A 103 2.62 -14.86 5.68
C SER A 103 1.92 -13.52 5.92
N ALA A 104 2.55 -12.40 5.58
CA ALA A 104 1.92 -11.07 5.59
C ALA A 104 1.77 -10.51 4.17
N SER A 105 0.72 -9.70 3.95
CA SER A 105 0.61 -8.78 2.82
C SER A 105 1.27 -7.44 3.16
N TRP A 106 1.84 -6.77 2.16
CA TRP A 106 2.69 -5.60 2.38
C TRP A 106 2.31 -4.39 1.53
N GLY A 107 2.29 -3.22 2.19
CA GLY A 107 2.23 -1.90 1.59
C GLY A 107 0.94 -1.60 0.80
N LEU A 108 1.02 -0.58 -0.04
CA LEU A 108 -0.02 -0.13 -0.97
C LEU A 108 -0.77 -1.26 -1.68
N PRO A 109 -0.07 -2.23 -2.32
CA PRO A 109 -0.74 -3.24 -3.13
C PRO A 109 -1.18 -4.46 -2.33
N GLN A 110 -0.76 -4.61 -1.06
CA GLN A 110 -1.04 -5.79 -0.26
C GLN A 110 -0.56 -7.10 -0.92
N VAL A 111 0.58 -7.08 -1.62
CA VAL A 111 1.17 -8.32 -2.17
C VAL A 111 1.70 -9.18 -1.03
N MET A 112 1.31 -10.46 -1.00
CA MET A 112 1.77 -11.43 -0.01
C MET A 112 3.27 -11.71 -0.11
N GLY A 113 3.97 -11.78 1.03
CA GLY A 113 5.41 -11.98 1.10
C GLY A 113 5.90 -13.29 0.47
N PHE A 114 5.08 -14.35 0.47
CA PHE A 114 5.42 -15.60 -0.22
C PHE A 114 5.61 -15.43 -1.74
N ASN A 115 5.17 -14.31 -2.32
CA ASN A 115 5.37 -13.96 -3.72
C ASN A 115 6.71 -13.25 -4.00
N HIS A 116 7.64 -13.17 -3.05
CA HIS A 116 8.90 -12.44 -3.23
C HIS A 116 9.62 -12.79 -4.55
N ARG A 117 9.70 -14.07 -4.92
CA ARG A 117 10.30 -14.47 -6.22
C ARG A 117 9.49 -14.03 -7.43
N VAL A 118 8.16 -13.99 -7.33
CA VAL A 118 7.27 -13.51 -8.40
C VAL A 118 7.47 -12.01 -8.63
N VAL A 119 7.79 -11.27 -7.58
CA VAL A 119 8.09 -9.83 -7.65
C VAL A 119 9.58 -9.53 -7.88
N ASN A 120 10.34 -10.52 -8.37
CA ASN A 120 11.78 -10.43 -8.68
C ASN A 120 12.68 -10.11 -7.48
N LYS A 121 12.37 -10.67 -6.31
CA LYS A 121 13.16 -10.56 -5.08
C LYS A 121 13.68 -11.92 -4.63
N GLU A 122 14.98 -12.03 -4.40
CA GLU A 122 15.62 -13.31 -4.08
C GLU A 122 15.11 -13.88 -2.76
N THR A 123 14.91 -12.98 -1.78
CA THR A 123 14.43 -13.29 -0.43
C THR A 123 13.20 -12.47 -0.08
N VAL A 124 12.41 -12.95 0.90
CA VAL A 124 11.28 -12.17 1.42
C VAL A 124 11.74 -10.91 2.14
N GLN A 125 12.90 -10.94 2.80
CA GLN A 125 13.50 -9.78 3.45
C GLN A 125 13.80 -8.67 2.44
N GLU A 126 14.33 -9.01 1.25
CA GLU A 126 14.57 -8.04 0.19
C GLU A 126 13.26 -7.41 -0.32
N MET A 127 12.21 -8.22 -0.50
CA MET A 127 10.88 -7.71 -0.83
C MET A 127 10.38 -6.74 0.23
N VAL A 128 10.44 -7.13 1.51
CA VAL A 128 9.94 -6.30 2.62
C VAL A 128 10.78 -5.03 2.79
N ALA A 129 12.08 -5.07 2.55
CA ALA A 129 12.94 -3.90 2.60
C ALA A 129 12.50 -2.85 1.57
N GLY A 130 12.19 -3.26 0.33
CA GLY A 130 11.63 -2.37 -0.68
C GLY A 130 10.26 -1.80 -0.29
N MET A 131 9.41 -2.61 0.34
CA MET A 131 8.12 -2.14 0.85
C MET A 131 8.25 -1.08 1.96
N VAL A 132 9.31 -1.16 2.78
CA VAL A 132 9.63 -0.19 3.84
C VAL A 132 10.24 1.09 3.26
N GLU A 133 10.99 0.97 2.17
CA GLU A 133 11.77 2.06 1.58
C GLU A 133 10.89 3.12 0.90
N SER A 134 10.02 2.74 -0.04
CA SER A 134 9.17 3.72 -0.73
C SER A 134 7.91 3.10 -1.35
N GLU A 135 6.86 3.91 -1.49
CA GLU A 135 5.68 3.51 -2.25
C GLU A 135 5.99 3.28 -3.75
N ASP A 136 7.04 3.87 -4.31
CA ASP A 136 7.46 3.58 -5.69
C ASP A 136 7.96 2.13 -5.83
N LEU A 137 8.71 1.62 -4.85
CA LEU A 137 9.09 0.19 -4.82
C LEU A 137 7.89 -0.72 -4.51
N GLN A 138 6.88 -0.22 -3.78
CA GLN A 138 5.61 -0.93 -3.62
C GLN A 138 4.84 -1.01 -4.96
N LEU A 139 4.85 0.06 -5.79
CA LEU A 139 4.29 0.05 -7.14
C LEU A 139 5.06 -0.89 -8.08
N GLU A 140 6.39 -0.93 -7.98
CA GLU A 140 7.20 -1.87 -8.74
C GLU A 140 6.83 -3.32 -8.39
N ALA A 141 6.68 -3.63 -7.10
CA ALA A 141 6.25 -4.95 -6.66
C ALA A 141 4.84 -5.32 -7.17
N LEU A 142 3.92 -4.36 -7.23
CA LEU A 142 2.60 -4.55 -7.87
C LEU A 142 2.76 -4.90 -9.36
N GLY A 143 3.55 -4.11 -10.09
CA GLY A 143 3.82 -4.33 -11.51
C GLY A 143 4.41 -5.70 -11.78
N ASN A 144 5.49 -6.07 -11.06
CA ASN A 144 6.14 -7.36 -11.19
C ASN A 144 5.19 -8.51 -10.83
N PHE A 145 4.37 -8.36 -9.78
CA PHE A 145 3.36 -9.36 -9.42
C PHE A 145 2.36 -9.59 -10.57
N ILE A 146 1.84 -8.51 -11.16
CA ILE A 146 0.89 -8.61 -12.29
C ILE A 146 1.58 -9.22 -13.51
N MET A 147 2.81 -8.82 -13.82
CA MET A 147 3.59 -9.38 -14.94
C MET A 147 3.88 -10.87 -14.77
N GLY A 148 4.21 -11.30 -13.56
CA GLY A 148 4.43 -12.70 -13.20
C GLY A 148 3.16 -13.56 -13.19
N ASN A 149 1.98 -12.95 -13.26
CA ASN A 149 0.69 -13.63 -13.24
C ASN A 149 -0.13 -13.33 -14.51
N PRO A 150 -0.08 -14.19 -15.55
CA PRO A 150 -0.73 -13.92 -16.84
C PRO A 150 -2.23 -13.61 -16.75
N LYS A 151 -2.96 -14.24 -15.82
CA LYS A 151 -4.38 -13.96 -15.58
C LYS A 151 -4.60 -12.55 -15.02
N CYS A 152 -3.74 -12.10 -14.10
CA CYS A 152 -3.81 -10.74 -13.57
C CYS A 152 -3.49 -9.73 -14.66
N ARG A 153 -2.43 -9.97 -15.44
CA ARG A 153 -2.07 -9.10 -16.57
C ARG A 153 -3.22 -8.96 -17.58
N ILE A 154 -3.78 -10.07 -18.05
CA ILE A 154 -4.89 -10.03 -19.01
C ILE A 154 -6.13 -9.39 -18.40
N GLY A 155 -6.43 -9.71 -17.13
CA GLY A 155 -7.56 -9.15 -16.40
C GLY A 155 -7.51 -7.63 -16.32
N ILE A 156 -6.39 -7.07 -15.86
CA ILE A 156 -6.25 -5.61 -15.73
C ILE A 156 -6.21 -4.91 -17.09
N GLN A 157 -5.47 -5.44 -18.07
CA GLN A 157 -5.35 -4.86 -19.42
C GLN A 157 -6.69 -4.81 -20.16
N ARG A 158 -7.54 -5.83 -19.97
CA ARG A 158 -8.88 -5.89 -20.57
C ARG A 158 -9.97 -5.29 -19.69
N ARG A 159 -9.63 -4.82 -18.48
CA ARG A 159 -10.58 -4.36 -17.47
C ARG A 159 -11.63 -5.42 -17.14
N ASP A 160 -11.23 -6.68 -17.23
CA ASP A 160 -11.99 -7.83 -16.75
C ASP A 160 -11.71 -7.98 -15.26
N TRP A 161 -12.46 -7.22 -14.48
CA TRP A 161 -12.33 -7.14 -13.02
C TRP A 161 -12.64 -8.47 -12.32
N GLY A 162 -13.46 -9.33 -12.93
CA GLY A 162 -13.71 -10.67 -12.41
C GLY A 162 -12.48 -11.56 -12.52
N THR A 163 -11.84 -11.57 -13.70
CA THR A 163 -10.58 -12.30 -13.90
C THR A 163 -9.44 -11.75 -13.05
N PHE A 164 -9.33 -10.41 -12.96
CA PHE A 164 -8.32 -9.77 -12.13
C PHE A 164 -8.54 -10.07 -10.64
N ALA A 165 -9.75 -9.88 -10.12
CA ALA A 165 -10.05 -10.13 -8.72
C ALA A 165 -9.82 -11.60 -8.34
N ALA A 166 -10.17 -12.55 -9.21
CA ALA A 166 -9.95 -13.97 -8.97
C ALA A 166 -8.46 -14.35 -8.84
N CYS A 167 -7.58 -13.74 -9.64
CA CYS A 167 -6.15 -14.03 -9.56
C CYS A 167 -5.47 -13.29 -8.40
N TYR A 168 -5.90 -12.06 -8.10
CA TYR A 168 -5.25 -11.18 -7.13
C TYR A 168 -5.70 -11.49 -5.70
N ASN A 169 -7.01 -11.64 -5.50
CA ASN A 169 -7.66 -11.84 -4.19
C ASN A 169 -8.06 -13.31 -3.94
N GLY A 170 -7.81 -14.19 -4.91
CA GLY A 170 -8.12 -15.61 -4.84
C GLY A 170 -9.59 -15.96 -5.16
N PRO A 171 -9.94 -17.26 -5.14
CA PRO A 171 -11.20 -17.77 -5.69
C PRO A 171 -12.46 -17.27 -4.96
N ASN A 172 -12.32 -16.82 -3.72
CA ASN A 172 -13.43 -16.33 -2.89
C ASN A 172 -13.67 -14.82 -3.00
N PHE A 173 -13.03 -14.13 -3.95
CA PHE A 173 -13.10 -12.66 -4.09
C PHE A 173 -14.52 -12.08 -4.10
N ARG A 174 -15.49 -12.82 -4.66
CA ARG A 174 -16.90 -12.39 -4.71
C ARG A 174 -17.56 -12.24 -3.35
N ARG A 175 -17.07 -12.94 -2.32
CA ARG A 175 -17.61 -12.78 -0.94
C ARG A 175 -17.40 -11.36 -0.40
N ASN A 176 -16.37 -10.67 -0.89
CA ASN A 176 -16.01 -9.31 -0.47
C ASN A 176 -16.22 -8.28 -1.61
N ASP A 177 -17.00 -8.66 -2.63
CA ASP A 177 -17.42 -7.80 -3.74
C ASP A 177 -16.25 -7.14 -4.51
N TYR A 178 -15.10 -7.82 -4.58
CA TYR A 178 -13.86 -7.23 -5.09
C TYR A 178 -13.96 -6.76 -6.55
N ASP A 179 -14.56 -7.56 -7.42
CA ASP A 179 -14.74 -7.24 -8.83
C ASP A 179 -15.57 -5.97 -9.04
N ASN A 180 -16.72 -5.87 -8.37
CA ASN A 180 -17.56 -4.68 -8.46
C ASN A 180 -16.89 -3.44 -7.84
N ARG A 181 -16.17 -3.60 -6.73
CA ARG A 181 -15.39 -2.51 -6.11
C ARG A 181 -14.29 -2.01 -7.02
N LEU A 182 -13.56 -2.90 -7.70
CA LEU A 182 -12.52 -2.54 -8.67
C LEU A 182 -13.13 -1.82 -9.88
N ALA A 183 -14.24 -2.33 -10.42
CA ALA A 183 -14.96 -1.70 -11.53
C ALA A 183 -15.44 -0.28 -11.17
N ALA A 184 -16.03 -0.11 -9.99
CA ALA A 184 -16.48 1.18 -9.50
C ALA A 184 -15.32 2.16 -9.26
N ALA A 185 -14.22 1.68 -8.67
CA ALA A 185 -13.03 2.50 -8.46
C ALA A 185 -12.41 2.95 -9.80
N TYR A 186 -12.34 2.05 -10.78
CA TYR A 186 -11.88 2.37 -12.13
C TYR A 186 -12.75 3.45 -12.78
N GLU A 187 -14.08 3.30 -12.80
CA GLU A 187 -14.95 4.30 -13.41
C GLU A 187 -14.87 5.66 -12.72
N LYS A 188 -14.66 5.68 -11.41
CA LYS A 188 -14.38 6.92 -10.67
C LYS A 188 -13.06 7.55 -11.13
N ASN A 189 -11.97 6.78 -11.11
CA ASN A 189 -10.61 7.29 -11.38
C ASN A 189 -10.40 7.66 -12.85
N ARG A 190 -11.15 7.04 -13.76
CA ARG A 190 -11.18 7.43 -15.18
C ARG A 190 -11.80 8.81 -15.40
N ARG A 191 -12.70 9.25 -14.51
CA ARG A 191 -13.36 10.57 -14.58
C ARG A 191 -12.60 11.63 -13.80
N ILE A 192 -12.13 11.26 -12.61
CA ILE A 192 -11.41 12.15 -11.70
C ILE A 192 -10.18 11.39 -11.23
N LEU A 193 -9.05 11.69 -11.86
CA LEU A 193 -7.77 11.10 -11.50
C LEU A 193 -7.22 11.78 -10.25
N PRO A 194 -6.75 11.02 -9.24
CA PRO A 194 -6.01 11.57 -8.11
C PRO A 194 -4.78 12.35 -8.56
N ASP A 195 -4.57 13.54 -8.00
CA ASP A 195 -3.35 14.30 -8.20
C ASP A 195 -2.24 13.74 -7.30
N ILE A 196 -1.19 13.18 -7.91
CA ILE A 196 -0.09 12.55 -7.19
C ILE A 196 0.67 13.56 -6.33
N GLY A 197 0.90 14.78 -6.80
CA GLY A 197 1.59 15.83 -6.04
C GLY A 197 0.81 16.23 -4.79
N LEU A 198 -0.49 16.50 -4.95
CA LEU A 198 -1.39 16.79 -3.85
C LEU A 198 -1.49 15.63 -2.87
N ARG A 199 -1.52 14.38 -3.36
CA ARG A 199 -1.50 13.20 -2.49
C ARG A 199 -0.22 13.13 -1.66
N ARG A 200 0.95 13.35 -2.28
CA ARG A 200 2.24 13.39 -1.57
C ARG A 200 2.22 14.48 -0.49
N ALA A 201 1.65 15.64 -0.80
CA ALA A 201 1.47 16.71 0.17
C ALA A 201 0.52 16.33 1.31
N GLN A 202 -0.59 15.64 1.04
CA GLN A 202 -1.47 15.10 2.07
C GLN A 202 -0.71 14.13 2.99
N VAL A 203 0.13 13.23 2.46
CA VAL A 203 0.98 12.34 3.27
C VAL A 203 1.93 13.16 4.16
N ALA A 204 2.63 14.12 3.59
CA ALA A 204 3.57 14.97 4.32
C ALA A 204 2.89 15.76 5.46
N LEU A 205 1.73 16.37 5.18
CA LEU A 205 0.92 17.06 6.19
C LEU A 205 0.56 16.13 7.35
N LYS A 206 0.13 14.91 7.04
CA LYS A 206 -0.22 13.90 8.04
C LYS A 206 0.98 13.52 8.92
N TYR A 207 2.15 13.31 8.35
CA TYR A 207 3.37 13.01 9.12
C TYR A 207 3.87 14.18 9.95
N LEU A 208 3.58 15.42 9.56
CA LEU A 208 3.90 16.62 10.32
C LEU A 208 2.86 16.96 11.39
N GLY A 209 1.83 16.13 11.57
CA GLY A 209 0.80 16.27 12.59
C GLY A 209 -0.39 17.15 12.19
N PHE A 210 -0.50 17.54 10.92
CA PHE A 210 -1.68 18.21 10.39
C PHE A 210 -2.72 17.18 9.94
N ASN A 211 -3.99 17.57 9.85
CA ASN A 211 -5.09 16.69 9.44
C ASN A 211 -5.61 17.03 8.03
N PRO A 212 -5.04 16.46 6.95
CA PRO A 212 -5.47 16.72 5.58
C PRO A 212 -6.78 16.02 5.21
N GLY A 213 -7.34 15.18 6.10
CA GLY A 213 -8.43 14.27 5.77
C GLY A 213 -7.93 12.97 5.16
N ALA A 214 -8.60 12.51 4.10
CA ALA A 214 -8.18 11.34 3.33
C ALA A 214 -6.88 11.62 2.56
N ILE A 215 -6.09 10.56 2.32
CA ILE A 215 -4.91 10.60 1.46
C ILE A 215 -5.33 10.04 0.10
N ASP A 216 -5.98 10.87 -0.70
CA ASP A 216 -6.69 10.46 -1.92
C ASP A 216 -6.30 11.28 -3.16
N GLY A 217 -5.38 12.25 -3.03
CA GLY A 217 -4.99 13.14 -4.12
C GLY A 217 -6.11 14.07 -4.59
N LEU A 218 -7.20 14.19 -3.82
CA LEU A 218 -8.32 15.06 -4.15
C LEU A 218 -8.32 16.29 -3.26
N ARG A 219 -8.68 17.42 -3.87
CA ARG A 219 -8.78 18.68 -3.15
C ARG A 219 -10.05 18.70 -2.29
N GLY A 220 -9.87 18.70 -0.97
CA GLY A 220 -10.95 18.80 0.02
C GLY A 220 -10.78 19.96 1.00
N ARG A 221 -11.85 20.29 1.72
CA ARG A 221 -11.85 21.36 2.73
C ARG A 221 -10.81 21.10 3.83
N MET A 222 -10.66 19.85 4.25
CA MET A 222 -9.66 19.41 5.24
C MET A 222 -8.24 19.61 4.72
N THR A 223 -7.97 19.21 3.47
CA THR A 223 -6.65 19.39 2.84
C THR A 223 -6.28 20.86 2.72
N ARG A 224 -7.22 21.71 2.28
CA ARG A 224 -7.00 23.16 2.18
C ARG A 224 -6.70 23.79 3.55
N GLY A 225 -7.45 23.41 4.58
CA GLY A 225 -7.23 23.88 5.96
C GLY A 225 -5.86 23.47 6.49
N ALA A 226 -5.52 22.18 6.40
CA ALA A 226 -4.22 21.68 6.82
C ALA A 226 -3.05 22.34 6.08
N MET A 227 -3.21 22.64 4.79
CA MET A 227 -2.21 23.35 4.00
C MET A 227 -2.01 24.79 4.50
N ALA A 228 -3.10 25.51 4.74
CA ALA A 228 -3.04 26.87 5.27
C ALA A 228 -2.40 26.92 6.67
N ASP A 229 -2.74 25.97 7.53
CA ASP A 229 -2.13 25.84 8.86
C ASP A 229 -0.62 25.57 8.77
N PHE A 230 -0.20 24.72 7.83
CA PHE A 230 1.22 24.44 7.57
C PHE A 230 1.95 25.68 7.06
N GLN A 231 1.39 26.36 6.06
CA GLN A 231 1.94 27.59 5.51
C GLN A 231 2.11 28.65 6.60
N ALA A 232 1.08 28.89 7.41
CA ALA A 232 1.14 29.82 8.54
C ALA A 232 2.24 29.43 9.54
N LYS A 233 2.37 28.14 9.88
CA LYS A 233 3.43 27.64 10.79
C LYS A 233 4.84 27.81 10.21
N LYS A 234 4.97 27.89 8.88
CA LYS A 234 6.24 28.12 8.17
C LYS A 234 6.44 29.56 7.73
N GLU A 235 5.61 30.48 8.22
CA GLU A 235 5.67 31.92 7.89
C GLU A 235 5.51 32.21 6.39
N LEU A 236 4.83 31.31 5.67
CA LEU A 236 4.41 31.48 4.28
C LEU A 236 3.02 32.13 4.23
N ALA A 237 2.63 32.63 3.04
CA ALA A 237 1.26 33.08 2.82
C ALA A 237 0.26 31.90 2.96
N PRO A 238 -0.73 31.97 3.88
CA PRO A 238 -1.64 30.85 4.16
C PRO A 238 -2.78 30.77 3.14
N THR A 239 -2.44 30.50 1.88
CA THR A 239 -3.39 30.41 0.77
C THR A 239 -4.26 29.15 0.82
N GLY A 240 -3.75 28.10 1.47
CA GLY A 240 -4.31 26.75 1.47
C GLY A 240 -4.09 26.00 0.15
N GLU A 241 -3.29 26.58 -0.76
CA GLU A 241 -2.94 26.03 -2.06
C GLU A 241 -1.55 25.38 -2.01
N LEU A 242 -1.32 24.36 -2.83
CA LEU A 242 -0.01 23.75 -2.99
C LEU A 242 0.71 24.42 -4.17
N ASP A 243 1.62 25.35 -3.87
CA ASP A 243 2.57 25.90 -4.83
C ASP A 243 3.96 25.23 -4.67
N GLU A 244 4.86 25.53 -5.59
CA GLU A 244 6.21 24.92 -5.64
C GLU A 244 7.04 25.18 -4.39
N GLU A 245 6.95 26.40 -3.82
CA GLU A 245 7.65 26.76 -2.58
C GLU A 245 7.09 25.97 -1.39
N THR A 246 5.76 25.94 -1.25
CA THR A 246 5.06 25.19 -0.21
C THR A 246 5.38 23.71 -0.32
N GLU A 247 5.34 23.12 -1.52
CA GLU A 247 5.65 21.71 -1.75
C GLU A 247 7.10 21.39 -1.34
N THR A 248 8.06 22.20 -1.80
CA THR A 248 9.48 22.01 -1.48
C THR A 248 9.72 22.02 0.03
N ILE A 249 9.18 23.01 0.73
CA ILE A 249 9.35 23.13 2.19
C ILE A 249 8.62 21.97 2.90
N LEU A 250 7.42 21.63 2.47
CA LEU A 250 6.60 20.57 3.05
C LEU A 250 7.29 19.21 2.96
N LEU A 251 7.71 18.81 1.76
CA LEU A 251 8.37 17.53 1.52
C LEU A 251 9.71 17.44 2.26
N LYS A 252 10.51 18.52 2.24
CA LYS A 252 11.77 18.58 3.00
C LYS A 252 11.53 18.40 4.49
N ASN A 253 10.51 19.03 5.08
CA ASN A 253 10.24 18.89 6.52
C ASN A 253 9.69 17.50 6.89
N ALA A 254 8.91 16.86 6.01
CA ALA A 254 8.33 15.55 6.30
C ALA A 254 9.31 14.39 6.10
N PHE A 255 10.24 14.51 5.15
CA PHE A 255 11.04 13.38 4.67
C PHE A 255 12.56 13.61 4.66
N ALA A 256 13.07 14.74 5.14
CA ALA A 256 14.50 14.88 5.38
C ALA A 256 14.94 13.91 6.50
N ALA A 257 15.99 13.14 6.20
CA ALA A 257 16.73 12.34 7.16
C ALA A 257 17.64 13.22 8.02
#